data_AF-A0A951BA14-F1
#
_entry.id   AF-A0A951BA14-F1
#
_cell.length_a   1.000
_cell.length_b   1.000
_cell.length_c   1.000
_cell.angle_alpha   90.00
_cell.angle_beta   90.00
_cell.angle_gamma   90.00
#
_symmetry.space_group_name_H-M   'P 1'
#
loop_
_entity.id
_entity.type
_entity.pdbx_description
1 polymer ?
#
loop_
_entity_poly.entity_id
_entity_poly.type
_entity_poly.pdbx_seq_one_letter_code
_entity_poly.pdbx_strand_id
1 'polypeptide(L)'
;AAQIDAMEAQRIGLVNRTVADEALSDAVVDLARTIADNAPLALAAAKLAIDQAVRTPGTRDLAAVEDAAARCFASADYKEGRAAFTEKRAPRFQGR
;
A
#
# COMPACT_ATOMS: atom_id res chain seq x y z
N ALA A 1 -28.66 11.80 6.24
CA ALA A 1 -27.39 11.41 6.89
C ALA A 1 -26.93 12.57 7.75
N ALA A 2 -26.48 12.34 8.98
CA ALA A 2 -25.88 13.38 9.81
C ALA A 2 -24.41 13.59 9.40
N GLN A 3 -23.93 14.83 9.44
CA GLN A 3 -22.49 15.09 9.31
C GLN A 3 -21.77 14.65 10.60
N ILE A 4 -20.56 14.13 10.43
CA ILE A 4 -19.66 13.78 11.53
C ILE A 4 -18.38 14.60 11.40
N ASP A 5 -17.75 14.93 12.51
CA ASP A 5 -16.45 15.60 12.51
C ASP A 5 -15.29 14.61 12.26
N ALA A 6 -14.09 15.14 12.07
CA ALA A 6 -12.90 14.34 11.78
C ALA A 6 -12.51 13.39 12.94
N MET A 7 -12.76 13.80 14.19
CA MET A 7 -12.43 13.01 15.37
C MET A 7 -13.34 11.80 15.48
N GLU A 8 -14.64 11.99 15.27
CA GLU A 8 -15.61 10.92 15.22
C GLU A 8 -15.35 9.99 14.02
N ALA A 9 -15.06 10.55 12.85
CA ALA A 9 -14.68 9.77 11.67
C ALA A 9 -13.46 8.87 11.94
N GLN A 10 -12.46 9.36 12.68
CA GLN A 10 -11.32 8.54 13.07
C GLN A 10 -11.70 7.48 14.10
N ARG A 11 -12.49 7.85 15.12
CA ARG A 11 -12.93 6.94 16.20
C ARG A 11 -13.70 5.73 15.67
N ILE A 12 -14.53 5.92 14.65
CA ILE A 12 -15.31 4.84 14.02
C ILE A 12 -14.54 4.10 12.92
N GLY A 13 -13.30 4.50 12.61
CA GLY A 13 -12.46 3.86 11.60
C GLY A 13 -12.76 4.24 10.15
N LEU A 14 -13.51 5.33 9.91
CA LEU A 14 -13.74 5.86 8.56
C LEU A 14 -12.46 6.50 7.97
N VAL A 15 -11.68 7.17 8.82
CA VAL A 15 -10.36 7.71 8.46
C VAL A 15 -9.28 7.14 9.39
N ASN A 16 -8.06 6.98 8.89
CA ASN A 16 -6.97 6.37 9.66
C ASN A 16 -6.20 7.36 10.54
N ARG A 17 -6.18 8.64 10.16
CA ARG A 17 -5.39 9.69 10.83
C ARG A 17 -6.06 11.04 10.67
N THR A 18 -6.00 11.85 11.72
CA THR A 18 -6.30 13.29 11.70
C THR A 18 -5.04 14.09 11.98
N VAL A 19 -4.99 15.31 11.46
CA VAL A 19 -3.90 16.28 11.66
C VAL A 19 -4.52 17.68 11.74
N ALA A 20 -3.77 18.67 12.21
CA ALA A 20 -4.17 20.07 12.09
C ALA A 20 -4.29 20.46 10.61
N ASP A 21 -5.23 21.36 10.29
CA ASP A 21 -5.53 21.77 8.91
C ASP A 21 -4.28 22.29 8.18
N GLU A 22 -3.44 23.07 8.87
CA GLU A 22 -2.21 23.63 8.30
C GLU A 22 -1.15 22.55 7.99
N ALA A 23 -1.22 21.40 8.66
CA ALA A 23 -0.31 20.27 8.47
C ALA A 23 -0.82 19.23 7.46
N LEU A 24 -2.03 19.41 6.92
CA LEU A 24 -2.67 18.43 6.03
C LEU A 24 -1.84 18.15 4.77
N SER A 25 -1.36 19.19 4.11
CA SER A 25 -0.58 19.04 2.87
C SER A 25 0.71 18.25 3.10
N ASP A 26 1.44 18.58 4.16
CA ASP A 26 2.71 17.91 4.48
C ASP A 26 2.48 16.44 4.85
N ALA A 27 1.46 16.16 5.67
CA ALA A 27 1.11 14.80 6.05
C ALA A 27 0.69 13.94 4.83
N VAL A 28 0.00 14.52 3.85
CA VAL A 28 -0.37 13.82 2.61
C VAL A 28 0.87 13.52 1.76
N VAL A 29 1.76 14.50 1.57
CA VAL A 29 2.98 14.32 0.78
C VAL A 29 3.89 13.28 1.42
N ASP A 30 4.05 13.31 2.74
CA ASP A 30 4.91 12.34 3.45
C ASP A 30 4.35 10.93 3.37
N LEU A 31 3.03 10.75 3.47
CA LEU A 31 2.39 9.46 3.27
C LEU A 31 2.58 8.97 1.82
N ALA A 32 2.37 9.84 0.84
CA ALA A 32 2.54 9.50 -0.57
C ALA A 32 3.98 9.09 -0.89
N ARG A 33 4.98 9.80 -0.33
CA ARG A 33 6.40 9.44 -0.43
C ARG A 33 6.69 8.09 0.19
N THR A 34 6.22 7.87 1.41
CA THR A 34 6.40 6.59 2.11
C THR A 34 5.85 5.42 1.29
N ILE A 35 4.72 5.61 0.62
CA ILE A 35 4.17 4.60 -0.30
C ILE A 35 5.07 4.47 -1.53
N ALA A 36 5.40 5.58 -2.20
CA ALA A 36 6.19 5.60 -3.44
C ALA A 36 7.62 5.03 -3.29
N ASP A 37 8.17 5.03 -2.07
CA ASP A 37 9.48 4.45 -1.76
C ASP A 37 9.48 2.90 -1.75
N ASN A 38 8.32 2.25 -1.93
CA ASN A 38 8.21 0.79 -2.01
C ASN A 38 8.20 0.27 -3.44
N ALA A 39 8.48 -1.02 -3.61
CA ALA A 39 8.45 -1.69 -4.91
C ALA A 39 7.04 -1.62 -5.54
N PRO A 40 6.87 -1.00 -6.73
CA PRO A 40 5.56 -0.81 -7.34
C PRO A 40 4.77 -2.11 -7.56
N LEU A 41 5.45 -3.19 -7.98
CA LEU A 41 4.80 -4.48 -8.18
C LEU A 41 4.39 -5.17 -6.87
N ALA A 42 5.13 -4.94 -5.78
CA ALA A 42 4.75 -5.42 -4.45
C ALA A 42 3.52 -4.68 -3.92
N LEU A 43 3.47 -3.35 -4.07
CA LEU A 43 2.30 -2.55 -3.72
C LEU A 43 1.06 -2.97 -4.50
N ALA A 44 1.19 -3.18 -5.81
CA ALA A 44 0.09 -3.60 -6.67
C ALA A 44 -0.45 -4.98 -6.25
N ALA A 45 0.44 -5.95 -6.01
CA ALA A 45 0.06 -7.29 -5.56
C ALA A 45 -0.63 -7.24 -4.18
N ALA A 46 -0.07 -6.49 -3.22
CA ALA A 46 -0.64 -6.35 -1.88
C ALA A 46 -2.02 -5.69 -1.90
N LYS A 47 -2.18 -4.61 -2.69
CA LYS A 47 -3.47 -3.93 -2.84
C LYS A 47 -4.52 -4.86 -3.46
N LEU A 48 -4.17 -5.59 -4.52
CA LEU A 48 -5.08 -6.57 -5.13
C LEU A 48 -5.49 -7.65 -4.13
N ALA A 49 -4.54 -8.18 -3.36
CA ALA A 49 -4.84 -9.19 -2.34
C ALA A 49 -5.83 -8.68 -1.28
N ILE A 50 -5.65 -7.44 -0.80
CA ILE A 50 -6.58 -6.80 0.16
C ILE A 50 -7.95 -6.61 -0.49
N ASP A 51 -8.01 -6.07 -1.71
CA ASP A 51 -9.27 -5.83 -2.43
C ASP A 51 -10.05 -7.12 -2.69
N GLN A 52 -9.36 -8.26 -2.88
CA GLN A 52 -10.00 -9.58 -3.01
C GLN A 52 -10.38 -10.17 -1.64
N ALA A 53 -9.58 -9.97 -0.60
CA ALA A 53 -9.85 -10.52 0.74
C ALA A 53 -11.15 -9.97 1.36
N VAL A 54 -11.48 -8.70 1.10
CA VAL A 54 -12.70 -8.06 1.62
C VAL A 54 -13.98 -8.41 0.85
N ARG A 55 -13.86 -9.08 -0.31
CA ARG A 55 -15.02 -9.53 -1.08
C ARG A 55 -15.66 -10.77 -0.46
N THR A 56 -16.92 -11.00 -0.82
CA THR A 56 -17.64 -12.25 -0.56
C THR A 56 -16.80 -13.44 -1.05
N PRO A 57 -16.60 -14.51 -0.25
CA PRO A 57 -15.70 -15.61 -0.59
C PRO A 57 -15.86 -16.19 -2.00
N GLY A 58 -17.10 -16.33 -2.49
CA GLY A 58 -17.39 -16.87 -3.83
C GLY A 58 -17.19 -15.91 -5.00
N THR A 59 -16.87 -14.63 -4.76
CA THR A 59 -16.66 -13.61 -5.80
C THR A 59 -15.21 -13.14 -5.89
N ARG A 60 -14.31 -13.80 -5.15
CA ARG A 60 -12.89 -13.50 -5.12
C ARG A 60 -12.20 -14.09 -6.35
N ASP A 61 -11.29 -13.32 -6.92
CA ASP A 61 -10.39 -13.79 -7.96
C ASP A 61 -9.03 -14.13 -7.34
N LEU A 62 -8.92 -15.34 -6.78
CA LEU A 62 -7.68 -15.80 -6.16
C LEU A 62 -6.57 -16.07 -7.18
N ALA A 63 -6.94 -16.47 -8.40
CA ALA A 63 -5.98 -16.68 -9.49
C ALA A 63 -5.28 -15.38 -9.88
N ALA A 64 -6.00 -14.26 -9.93
CA ALA A 64 -5.39 -12.95 -10.16
C ALA A 64 -4.43 -12.52 -9.03
N VAL A 65 -4.74 -12.88 -7.78
CA VAL A 65 -3.84 -12.61 -6.63
C VAL A 65 -2.56 -13.44 -6.74
N GLU A 66 -2.69 -14.73 -7.06
CA GLU A 66 -1.55 -15.64 -7.25
C GLU A 66 -0.65 -15.18 -8.41
N ASP A 67 -1.23 -14.79 -9.55
CA ASP A 67 -0.47 -14.25 -10.69
C ASP A 67 0.25 -12.94 -10.34
N ALA A 68 -0.43 -12.00 -9.66
CA ALA A 68 0.19 -10.76 -9.22
C ALA A 68 1.35 -11.00 -8.25
N ALA A 69 1.20 -11.95 -7.31
CA ALA A 69 2.27 -12.35 -6.41
C ALA A 69 3.45 -12.98 -7.16
N ALA A 70 3.18 -13.90 -8.11
CA ALA A 70 4.22 -14.53 -8.93
C ALA A 70 5.02 -13.50 -9.73
N ARG A 71 4.35 -12.52 -10.37
CA ARG A 71 5.02 -11.41 -11.09
C ARG A 71 5.85 -10.55 -10.14
N CYS A 72 5.34 -10.25 -8.94
CA CYS A 72 6.09 -9.53 -7.92
C CYS A 72 7.38 -10.27 -7.54
N PHE A 73 7.33 -11.58 -7.27
CA PHE A 73 8.52 -12.37 -6.92
C PHE A 73 9.51 -12.53 -8.08
N ALA A 74 9.04 -12.53 -9.32
CA ALA A 74 9.88 -12.59 -10.51
C ALA A 74 10.56 -11.25 -10.87
N SER A 75 10.13 -10.14 -10.27
CA SER A 75 10.59 -8.78 -10.61
C SER A 75 12.07 -8.52 -10.30
N ALA A 76 12.65 -7.55 -11.01
CA ALA A 76 13.96 -7.01 -10.67
C ALA A 76 13.92 -6.29 -9.30
N ASP A 77 12.80 -5.66 -8.96
CA ASP A 77 12.61 -5.01 -7.66
C ASP A 77 12.67 -5.98 -6.48
N TYR A 78 12.18 -7.22 -6.63
CA TYR A 78 12.33 -8.24 -5.59
C TYR A 78 13.80 -8.59 -5.35
N LYS A 79 14.60 -8.71 -6.43
CA LYS A 79 16.05 -8.96 -6.33
C LYS A 79 16.77 -7.78 -5.68
N GLU A 80 16.43 -6.56 -6.09
CA GLU A 80 16.99 -5.33 -5.53
C GLU A 80 16.64 -5.16 -4.05
N GLY A 81 15.38 -5.41 -3.66
CA GLY A 81 14.97 -5.33 -2.26
C GLY A 81 15.76 -6.29 -1.37
N ARG A 82 15.99 -7.52 -1.85
CA ARG A 82 16.84 -8.50 -1.15
C ARG A 82 18.30 -8.05 -1.06
N ALA A 83 18.87 -7.55 -2.16
CA ALA A 83 20.24 -7.06 -2.19
C ALA A 83 20.43 -5.85 -1.25
N ALA A 84 19.56 -4.85 -1.37
CA ALA A 84 19.58 -3.65 -0.53
C ALA A 84 19.44 -3.97 0.96
N PHE A 85 18.59 -4.93 1.32
CA PHE A 85 18.45 -5.41 2.70
C PHE A 85 19.74 -6.05 3.20
N THR A 86 20.36 -6.95 2.43
CA THR A 86 21.63 -7.59 2.79
C THR A 86 22.76 -6.57 2.90
N GLU A 87 22.78 -5.58 2.02
CA GLU A 87 23.80 -4.52 1.96
C GLU A 87 23.52 -3.35 2.94
N LYS A 88 22.40 -3.37 3.68
CA LYS A 88 21.97 -2.32 4.61
C LYS A 88 21.90 -0.93 3.97
N ARG A 89 21.42 -0.86 2.73
CA ARG A 89 21.20 0.39 1.99
C ARG A 89 19.74 0.56 1.60
N ALA A 90 19.36 1.78 1.23
CA ALA A 90 18.06 2.01 0.62
C ALA A 90 17.95 1.29 -0.73
N PRO A 91 16.82 0.61 -1.01
CA PRO A 91 16.57 0.00 -2.32
C PRO A 91 16.25 1.06 -3.38
N ARG A 92 16.48 0.72 -4.64
CA ARG A 92 16.15 1.56 -5.81
C ARG A 92 15.19 0.82 -6.74
N PHE A 93 13.90 0.92 -6.43
CA PHE A 93 12.85 0.25 -7.19
C PHE A 93 12.55 0.97 -8.52
N GLN A 94 12.20 0.19 -9.54
CA GLN A 94 11.97 0.65 -10.92
C GLN A 94 10.65 0.14 -11.52
N GLY A 95 9.88 -0.66 -10.79
CA GLY A 95 8.58 -1.18 -11.22
C GLY A 95 8.65 -2.29 -12.26
N ARG A 96 9.72 -3.09 -12.25
CA ARG A 96 9.97 -4.18 -13.19
C ARG A 96 10.72 -5.33 -12.54
#